data_AF-A0A0V8RSY8-F1
#
_entry.id   AF-A0A0V8RSY8-F1
#
_cell.length_a   1.000
_cell.length_b   1.000
_cell.length_c   1.000
_cell.angle_alpha   90.00
_cell.angle_beta   90.00
_cell.angle_gamma   90.00
#
_symmetry.space_group_name_H-M   'P 1'
#
loop_
_entity.id
_entity.type
_entity.pdbx_description
1 polymer ?
#
loop_
_entity_poly.entity_id
_entity_poly.type
_entity_poly.pdbx_seq_one_letter_code
_entity_poly.pdbx_strand_id
1 'polypeptide(L)'
;MSTATPDLIKSAPSPLRIGLVGSRFTVVLYLLVVGLQFLTNLAINGIVYLAVSDIDKNIEQSATNSAFVTGTFLFICGIVSATVDLRASALSGGSRTALTVASYVHSVVIIVLGSLIWWLLIAIHPLLFFMGRGSFPLGVDTWLFVVFAWVVCDGAGRFIGGVSRCVGSTWKRAFALMLAIPLGICSIGVPITWVILTLVHKSGYLPPMNPAFWLLGLISAAVVVAGWPLTASGHIRRVG
;
A
#
# COMPACT_ATOMS: atom_id res chain seq x y z
N MET A 1 -27.47 45.90 -15.90
CA MET A 1 -26.48 44.81 -16.12
C MET A 1 -25.91 44.47 -14.75
N SER A 2 -26.34 43.36 -14.13
CA SER A 2 -25.89 42.95 -12.79
C SER A 2 -24.54 42.25 -12.94
N THR A 3 -23.48 42.86 -12.40
CA THR A 3 -22.19 42.20 -12.21
C THR A 3 -22.36 41.17 -11.10
N ALA A 4 -22.64 39.93 -11.48
CA ALA A 4 -22.57 38.80 -10.56
C ALA A 4 -21.11 38.70 -10.06
N THR A 5 -20.85 39.20 -8.87
CA THR A 5 -19.67 38.83 -8.10
C THR A 5 -19.75 37.32 -7.89
N PRO A 6 -18.82 36.52 -8.44
CA PRO A 6 -18.86 35.09 -8.24
C PRO A 6 -18.75 34.83 -6.73
N ASP A 7 -19.78 34.20 -6.17
CA ASP A 7 -19.80 33.77 -4.78
C ASP A 7 -18.54 32.93 -4.48
N LEU A 8 -17.55 33.54 -3.83
CA LEU A 8 -16.35 32.88 -3.31
C LEU A 8 -16.66 31.82 -2.24
N ILE A 9 -17.94 31.66 -1.89
CA ILE A 9 -18.49 30.66 -0.96
C ILE A 9 -18.91 29.37 -1.72
N LYS A 10 -18.99 29.40 -3.06
CA LYS A 10 -19.48 28.29 -3.87
C LYS A 10 -18.38 27.26 -4.17
N SER A 11 -18.39 26.20 -3.36
CA SER A 11 -17.62 24.95 -3.45
C SER A 11 -16.19 25.03 -2.91
N ALA A 12 -16.02 24.62 -1.65
CA ALA A 12 -14.75 24.05 -1.23
C ALA A 12 -14.42 22.87 -2.18
N PRO A 13 -13.20 22.79 -2.74
CA PRO A 13 -12.84 21.74 -3.69
C PRO A 13 -13.00 20.35 -3.04
N SER A 14 -13.53 19.39 -3.80
CA SER A 14 -13.77 18.04 -3.27
C SER A 14 -12.44 17.36 -2.87
N PRO A 15 -12.43 16.52 -1.81
CA PRO A 15 -11.22 15.80 -1.39
C PRO A 15 -10.56 14.98 -2.52
N LEU A 16 -11.39 14.42 -3.41
CA LEU A 16 -10.93 13.70 -4.59
C LEU A 16 -10.13 14.60 -5.54
N ARG A 17 -10.62 15.81 -5.81
CA ARG A 17 -9.96 16.78 -6.68
C ARG A 17 -8.64 17.27 -6.07
N ILE A 18 -8.64 17.52 -4.75
CA ILE A 18 -7.44 17.91 -4.01
C ILE A 18 -6.38 16.79 -4.07
N GLY A 19 -6.77 15.55 -3.80
CA GLY A 19 -5.88 14.38 -3.83
C GLY A 19 -5.30 14.10 -5.22
N LEU A 20 -6.13 14.14 -6.27
CA LEU A 20 -5.70 13.89 -7.66
C LEU A 20 -4.73 14.93 -8.22
N VAL A 21 -4.85 16.21 -7.82
CA VAL A 21 -3.94 17.25 -8.30
C VAL A 21 -2.51 16.99 -7.81
N GLY A 22 -2.35 16.53 -6.56
CA GLY A 22 -1.06 16.19 -5.99
C GLY A 22 -0.54 14.79 -6.34
N SER A 23 -1.34 13.93 -7.00
CA SER A 23 -0.98 12.52 -7.17
C SER A 23 -0.06 12.22 -8.34
N ARG A 24 0.07 13.14 -9.31
CA ARG A 24 0.81 12.91 -10.56
C ARG A 24 2.24 12.43 -10.32
N PHE A 25 2.98 13.13 -9.45
CA PHE A 25 4.37 12.79 -9.15
C PHE A 25 4.48 11.41 -8.47
N THR A 26 3.63 11.16 -7.47
CA THR A 26 3.60 9.89 -6.74
C THR A 26 3.25 8.71 -7.66
N VAL A 27 2.30 8.89 -8.57
CA VAL A 27 1.92 7.86 -9.55
C VAL A 27 3.05 7.58 -10.53
N VAL A 28 3.71 8.62 -11.06
CA VAL A 28 4.87 8.45 -11.96
C VAL A 28 6.01 7.74 -11.25
N LEU A 29 6.33 8.15 -10.02
CA LEU A 29 7.37 7.50 -9.22
C LEU A 29 7.03 6.03 -8.94
N TYR A 30 5.78 5.73 -8.59
CA TYR A 30 5.30 4.36 -8.39
C TYR A 30 5.49 3.51 -9.65
N LEU A 31 5.01 3.99 -10.80
CA LEU A 31 5.15 3.28 -12.07
C LEU A 31 6.61 3.06 -12.46
N LEU A 32 7.48 4.05 -12.21
CA LEU A 32 8.90 3.95 -12.47
C LEU A 32 9.57 2.90 -11.56
N VAL A 33 9.27 2.89 -10.27
CA VAL A 33 9.81 1.92 -9.31
C VAL A 33 9.35 0.50 -9.66
N VAL A 34 8.06 0.30 -9.93
CA VAL A 34 7.53 -1.02 -10.32
C VAL A 34 8.07 -1.46 -11.70
N GLY A 35 8.20 -0.53 -12.64
CA GLY A 35 8.78 -0.80 -13.96
C GLY A 35 10.26 -1.20 -13.88
N LEU A 36 11.07 -0.48 -13.11
CA LEU A 36 12.48 -0.82 -12.86
C LEU A 36 12.62 -2.17 -12.16
N GLN A 37 11.74 -2.46 -11.20
CA GLN A 37 11.72 -3.77 -10.55
C GLN A 37 11.41 -4.88 -11.55
N PHE A 38 10.42 -4.69 -12.42
CA PHE A 38 10.08 -5.65 -13.46
C PHE A 38 11.24 -5.88 -14.43
N LEU A 39 11.89 -4.80 -14.89
CA LEU A 39 13.07 -4.87 -15.77
C LEU A 39 14.24 -5.60 -15.09
N THR A 40 14.44 -5.37 -13.80
CA THR A 40 15.50 -6.03 -13.02
C THR A 40 15.23 -7.52 -12.88
N ASN A 41 13.99 -7.90 -12.54
CA ASN A 41 13.58 -9.31 -12.51
C ASN A 41 13.71 -9.96 -13.89
N LEU A 42 13.34 -9.27 -14.96
CA LEU A 42 13.47 -9.77 -16.33
C LEU A 42 14.94 -9.95 -16.72
N ALA A 43 15.83 -9.00 -16.39
CA ALA A 43 17.25 -9.08 -16.71
C ALA A 43 17.96 -10.19 -15.92
N ILE A 44 17.71 -10.28 -14.61
CA ILE A 44 18.27 -11.33 -13.75
C ILE A 44 17.77 -12.70 -14.22
N ASN A 45 16.46 -12.85 -14.42
CA ASN A 45 15.92 -14.10 -14.93
C ASN A 45 16.48 -14.41 -16.31
N GLY A 46 16.57 -13.44 -17.23
CA GLY A 46 17.15 -13.62 -18.57
C GLY A 46 18.60 -14.10 -18.55
N ILE A 47 19.41 -13.62 -17.61
CA ILE A 47 20.79 -14.09 -17.39
C ILE A 47 20.79 -15.51 -16.82
N VAL A 48 19.94 -15.79 -15.83
CA VAL A 48 19.81 -17.12 -15.21
C VAL A 48 19.20 -18.14 -16.18
N TYR A 49 18.35 -17.72 -17.12
CA TYR A 49 17.77 -18.52 -18.21
C TYR A 49 18.86 -19.11 -19.13
N LEU A 50 19.99 -18.41 -19.31
CA LEU A 50 21.13 -18.94 -20.04
C LEU A 50 21.96 -19.94 -19.20
N ALA A 51 21.71 -20.04 -17.89
CA ALA A 51 22.51 -20.81 -16.95
C ALA A 51 21.79 -22.00 -16.29
N VAL A 52 20.45 -22.00 -16.17
CA VAL A 52 19.68 -23.04 -15.45
C VAL A 52 18.32 -23.30 -16.12
N SER A 53 17.91 -24.57 -16.20
CA SER A 53 16.76 -25.08 -16.98
C SER A 53 15.39 -25.10 -16.28
N ASP A 54 15.25 -24.58 -15.06
CA ASP A 54 14.00 -24.62 -14.30
C ASP A 54 13.20 -23.31 -14.50
N ILE A 55 12.22 -23.35 -15.41
CA ILE A 55 11.50 -22.19 -15.97
C ILE A 55 10.29 -21.78 -15.11
N ASP A 56 9.62 -22.74 -14.47
CA ASP A 56 8.32 -22.51 -13.82
C ASP A 56 8.42 -21.71 -12.50
N LYS A 57 9.54 -21.77 -11.77
CA LYS A 57 9.67 -21.13 -10.45
C LYS A 57 9.88 -19.61 -10.49
N ASN A 58 10.40 -19.08 -11.61
CA ASN A 58 10.88 -17.70 -11.68
C ASN A 58 9.77 -16.66 -11.98
N ILE A 59 8.58 -17.10 -12.36
CA ILE A 59 7.51 -16.23 -12.86
C ILE A 59 6.49 -15.86 -11.76
N GLU A 60 6.24 -16.73 -10.76
CA GLU A 60 5.47 -16.37 -9.53
C GLU A 60 6.13 -15.20 -8.81
N GLN A 61 7.45 -15.20 -8.90
CA GLN A 61 8.31 -14.25 -8.25
C GLN A 61 8.12 -12.84 -8.82
N SER A 62 7.83 -12.66 -10.11
CA SER A 62 7.66 -11.31 -10.67
C SER A 62 6.37 -10.62 -10.18
N ALA A 63 5.24 -11.33 -10.20
CA ALA A 63 3.97 -10.82 -9.66
C ALA A 63 4.07 -10.58 -8.15
N THR A 64 4.65 -11.53 -7.40
CA THR A 64 4.85 -11.42 -5.95
C THR A 64 5.80 -10.27 -5.59
N ASN A 65 6.90 -10.11 -6.34
CA ASN A 65 7.83 -9.00 -6.17
C ASN A 65 7.17 -7.64 -6.46
N SER A 66 6.34 -7.56 -7.51
CA SER A 66 5.59 -6.34 -7.82
C SER A 66 4.60 -5.97 -6.70
N ALA A 67 3.95 -6.98 -6.11
CA ALA A 67 3.06 -6.80 -4.99
C ALA A 67 3.81 -6.36 -3.73
N PHE A 68 4.99 -6.93 -3.46
CA PHE A 68 5.86 -6.53 -2.35
C PHE A 68 6.35 -5.08 -2.49
N VAL A 69 6.80 -4.69 -3.69
CA VAL A 69 7.21 -3.32 -3.98
C VAL A 69 6.05 -2.34 -3.83
N THR A 70 4.86 -2.71 -4.31
CA THR A 70 3.64 -1.90 -4.14
C THR A 70 3.28 -1.71 -2.68
N GLY A 71 3.34 -2.78 -1.87
CA GLY A 71 3.11 -2.70 -0.42
C GLY A 71 4.13 -1.82 0.30
N THR A 72 5.42 -1.95 -0.04
CA THR A 72 6.49 -1.11 0.51
C THR A 72 6.29 0.36 0.15
N PHE A 73 5.93 0.65 -1.10
CA PHE A 73 5.65 2.00 -1.56
C PHE A 73 4.47 2.61 -0.81
N LEU A 74 3.37 1.87 -0.65
CA LEU A 74 2.21 2.29 0.14
C LEU A 74 2.54 2.54 1.61
N PHE A 75 3.38 1.70 2.23
CA PHE A 75 3.83 1.91 3.59
C PHE A 75 4.59 3.23 3.76
N ILE A 76 5.55 3.50 2.88
CA ILE A 76 6.33 4.75 2.89
C ILE A 76 5.40 5.95 2.62
N CYS A 77 4.54 5.86 1.61
CA CYS A 77 3.57 6.91 1.30
C CYS A 77 2.60 7.17 2.47
N GLY A 78 2.18 6.14 3.19
CA GLY A 78 1.36 6.26 4.39
C GLY A 78 2.05 7.05 5.49
N ILE A 79 3.34 6.78 5.75
CA ILE A 79 4.16 7.54 6.70
C ILE A 79 4.29 9.01 6.26
N VAL A 80 4.69 9.24 5.01
CA VAL A 80 4.91 10.59 4.47
C VAL A 80 3.61 11.40 4.47
N SER A 81 2.50 10.80 4.03
CA SER A 81 1.19 11.43 4.03
C SER A 81 0.76 11.82 5.45
N ALA A 82 0.95 10.90 6.40
CA ALA A 82 0.61 11.13 7.79
C ALA A 82 1.52 12.15 8.48
N THR A 83 2.75 12.37 8.01
CA THR A 83 3.75 13.24 8.68
C THR A 83 3.96 14.60 8.00
N VAL A 84 4.26 14.60 6.70
CA VAL A 84 4.70 15.76 5.92
C VAL A 84 3.54 16.43 5.19
N ASP A 85 2.76 15.67 4.42
CA ASP A 85 1.78 16.25 3.49
C ASP A 85 0.60 16.91 4.21
N LEU A 86 0.16 16.32 5.32
CA LEU A 86 -0.86 16.91 6.18
C LEU A 86 -0.37 18.16 6.92
N ARG A 87 0.94 18.32 7.11
CA ARG A 87 1.52 19.54 7.67
C ARG A 87 1.54 20.65 6.63
N ALA A 88 1.94 20.34 5.40
CA ALA A 88 1.95 21.29 4.29
C ALA A 88 0.53 21.72 3.91
N SER A 89 -0.41 20.77 3.83
CA SER A 89 -1.80 21.05 3.44
C SER A 89 -2.61 21.76 4.53
N ALA A 90 -2.24 21.67 5.80
CA ALA A 90 -2.87 22.49 6.84
C ALA A 90 -2.60 24.00 6.70
N LEU A 91 -1.55 24.39 5.97
CA LEU A 91 -1.29 25.80 5.62
C LEU A 91 -2.28 26.33 4.57
N SER A 92 -2.98 25.45 3.85
CA SER A 92 -3.95 25.82 2.81
C SER A 92 -5.33 26.24 3.35
N GLY A 93 -5.57 26.12 4.66
CA GLY A 93 -6.85 26.47 5.29
C GLY A 93 -7.98 25.44 5.11
N GLY A 94 -7.72 24.30 4.45
CA GLY A 94 -8.68 23.21 4.30
C GLY A 94 -9.05 22.53 5.64
N SER A 95 -10.27 21.97 5.71
CA SER A 95 -10.70 21.24 6.91
C SER A 95 -9.88 19.96 7.12
N ARG A 96 -9.57 19.61 8.37
CA ARG A 96 -8.74 18.44 8.70
C ARG A 96 -9.29 17.15 8.09
N THR A 97 -10.60 16.95 8.16
CA THR A 97 -11.27 15.78 7.60
C THR A 97 -11.13 15.72 6.08
N ALA A 98 -11.28 16.85 5.37
CA ALA A 98 -11.12 16.87 3.92
C ALA A 98 -9.69 16.57 3.49
N LEU A 99 -8.69 17.08 4.23
CA LEU A 99 -7.27 16.81 3.99
C LEU A 99 -6.89 15.36 4.29
N THR A 100 -7.44 14.80 5.38
CA THR A 100 -7.27 13.37 5.70
C THR A 100 -7.83 12.51 4.58
N VAL A 101 -9.07 12.73 4.14
CA VAL A 101 -9.69 11.98 3.03
C VAL A 101 -8.88 12.14 1.74
N ALA A 102 -8.45 13.36 1.41
CA ALA A 102 -7.65 13.63 0.21
C ALA A 102 -6.34 12.84 0.19
N SER A 103 -5.71 12.65 1.36
CA SER A 103 -4.48 11.86 1.47
C SER A 103 -4.66 10.37 1.18
N TYR A 104 -5.87 9.81 1.31
CA TYR A 104 -6.15 8.40 0.97
C TYR A 104 -6.36 8.18 -0.54
N VAL A 105 -6.64 9.25 -1.29
CA VAL A 105 -6.87 9.16 -2.75
C VAL A 105 -5.64 8.57 -3.43
N HIS A 106 -4.43 8.96 -3.01
CA HIS A 106 -3.17 8.41 -3.53
C HIS A 106 -3.06 6.90 -3.30
N SER A 107 -3.30 6.45 -2.07
CA SER A 107 -3.25 5.04 -1.70
C SER A 107 -4.25 4.21 -2.52
N VAL A 108 -5.48 4.71 -2.69
CA VAL A 108 -6.51 4.05 -3.51
C VAL A 108 -6.08 3.95 -4.98
N VAL A 109 -5.55 5.04 -5.56
CA VAL A 109 -5.07 5.03 -6.94
C VAL A 109 -3.94 4.02 -7.13
N ILE A 110 -3.00 3.94 -6.19
CA ILE A 110 -1.89 2.98 -6.24
C ILE A 110 -2.38 1.54 -6.09
N ILE A 111 -3.35 1.26 -5.21
CA ILE A 111 -3.95 -0.08 -5.06
C ILE A 111 -4.64 -0.51 -6.35
N VAL A 112 -5.37 0.39 -7.01
CA VAL A 112 -6.02 0.10 -8.30
C VAL A 112 -4.97 -0.17 -9.37
N LEU A 113 -3.94 0.67 -9.50
CA LEU A 113 -2.86 0.47 -10.46
C LEU A 113 -2.09 -0.83 -10.19
N GLY A 114 -1.76 -1.12 -8.93
CA GLY A 114 -1.11 -2.37 -8.54
C GLY A 114 -1.96 -3.59 -8.86
N SER A 115 -3.29 -3.51 -8.68
CA SER A 115 -4.21 -4.58 -9.08
C SER A 115 -4.22 -4.78 -10.59
N LEU A 116 -4.24 -3.70 -11.37
CA LEU A 116 -4.15 -3.77 -12.83
C LEU A 116 -2.83 -4.39 -13.28
N ILE A 117 -1.71 -4.00 -12.66
CA ILE A 117 -0.38 -4.57 -12.95
C ILE A 117 -0.34 -6.05 -12.58
N TRP A 118 -0.88 -6.44 -11.43
CA TRP A 118 -0.99 -7.84 -11.01
C TRP A 118 -1.70 -8.70 -12.07
N TRP A 119 -2.90 -8.28 -12.49
CA TRP A 119 -3.66 -8.99 -13.52
C TRP A 119 -3.00 -8.95 -14.89
N LEU A 120 -2.35 -7.84 -15.25
CA LEU A 120 -1.59 -7.73 -16.50
C LEU A 120 -0.42 -8.72 -16.54
N LEU A 121 0.32 -8.85 -15.44
CA LEU A 121 1.44 -9.80 -15.33
C LEU A 121 0.95 -11.25 -15.43
N ILE A 122 -0.20 -11.56 -14.83
CA ILE A 122 -0.85 -12.88 -14.97
C ILE A 122 -1.32 -13.10 -16.43
N ALA A 123 -1.92 -12.09 -17.07
CA ALA A 123 -2.48 -12.22 -18.41
C ALA A 123 -1.41 -12.35 -19.51
N ILE A 124 -0.27 -11.67 -19.34
CA ILE A 124 0.85 -11.71 -20.29
C ILE A 124 1.71 -12.99 -20.11
N HIS A 125 1.52 -13.74 -19.01
CA HIS A 125 2.21 -15.00 -18.74
C HIS A 125 2.32 -15.96 -19.95
N PRO A 126 1.22 -16.36 -20.63
CA PRO A 126 1.29 -17.26 -21.78
C PRO A 126 1.98 -16.67 -23.02
N LEU A 127 2.12 -15.34 -23.09
CA LEU A 127 2.72 -14.65 -24.23
C LEU A 127 4.24 -14.45 -24.07
N LEU A 128 4.74 -14.45 -22.84
CA LEU A 128 6.18 -14.30 -22.57
C LEU A 128 6.95 -15.63 -22.67
N PHE A 129 6.28 -16.79 -22.55
CA PHE A 129 6.96 -18.09 -22.51
C PHE A 129 6.16 -19.20 -23.23
N PHE A 130 6.81 -19.89 -24.18
CA PHE A 130 6.21 -20.88 -25.10
C PHE A 130 5.95 -22.28 -24.49
N MET A 131 6.13 -22.50 -23.18
CA MET A 131 6.10 -23.82 -22.57
C MET A 131 5.32 -23.83 -21.25
N GLY A 132 4.46 -24.84 -21.09
CA GLY A 132 3.93 -25.30 -19.80
C GLY A 132 2.67 -24.63 -19.28
N ARG A 133 1.48 -25.19 -19.60
CA ARG A 133 0.22 -24.96 -18.85
C ARG A 133 0.23 -25.66 -17.47
N GLY A 134 1.33 -25.60 -16.73
CA GLY A 134 1.43 -26.11 -15.36
C GLY A 134 0.94 -25.03 -14.39
N SER A 135 -0.36 -24.79 -14.39
CA SER A 135 -1.04 -23.67 -13.74
C SER A 135 -0.62 -23.42 -12.29
N PHE A 136 -0.14 -22.21 -12.04
CA PHE A 136 0.09 -21.66 -10.71
C PHE A 136 -1.19 -21.50 -9.85
N PRO A 137 -1.02 -21.46 -8.51
CA PRO A 137 -2.07 -21.18 -7.52
C PRO A 137 -2.46 -19.70 -7.36
N LEU A 138 -1.95 -18.78 -8.19
CA LEU A 138 -2.26 -17.35 -8.12
C LEU A 138 -3.64 -17.07 -8.74
N GLY A 139 -4.64 -16.90 -7.88
CA GLY A 139 -6.03 -16.66 -8.27
C GLY A 139 -6.62 -15.40 -7.63
N VAL A 140 -7.95 -15.27 -7.74
CA VAL A 140 -8.72 -14.19 -7.09
C VAL A 140 -8.48 -14.18 -5.58
N ASP A 141 -8.36 -15.35 -4.96
CA ASP A 141 -8.11 -15.51 -3.54
C ASP A 141 -6.73 -14.97 -3.11
N THR A 142 -5.67 -15.24 -3.89
CA THR A 142 -4.34 -14.67 -3.62
C THR A 142 -4.32 -13.16 -3.84
N TRP A 143 -5.00 -12.68 -4.88
CA TRP A 143 -5.15 -11.25 -5.14
C TRP A 143 -5.85 -10.52 -3.98
N LEU A 144 -6.92 -11.09 -3.41
CA LEU A 144 -7.62 -10.51 -2.27
C LEU A 144 -6.70 -10.36 -1.05
N PHE A 145 -5.87 -11.36 -0.76
CA PHE A 145 -4.89 -11.25 0.33
C PHE A 145 -3.81 -10.20 0.04
N VAL A 146 -3.37 -10.08 -1.21
CA VAL A 146 -2.40 -9.04 -1.63
C VAL A 146 -2.99 -7.64 -1.50
N VAL A 147 -4.23 -7.42 -1.94
CA VAL A 147 -4.94 -6.14 -1.77
C VAL A 147 -5.11 -5.84 -0.29
N PHE A 148 -5.48 -6.82 0.53
CA PHE A 148 -5.56 -6.64 1.97
C PHE A 148 -4.19 -6.28 2.58
N ALA A 149 -3.11 -6.92 2.15
CA ALA A 149 -1.74 -6.57 2.55
C ALA A 149 -1.40 -5.11 2.20
N TRP A 150 -1.78 -4.63 1.02
CA TRP A 150 -1.58 -3.25 0.61
C TRP A 150 -2.33 -2.24 1.49
N VAL A 151 -3.60 -2.53 1.80
CA VAL A 151 -4.40 -1.72 2.73
C VAL A 151 -3.74 -1.68 4.11
N VAL A 152 -3.23 -2.82 4.58
CA VAL A 152 -2.55 -2.91 5.87
C VAL A 152 -1.20 -2.19 5.84
N CYS A 153 -0.44 -2.23 4.74
CA CYS A 153 0.79 -1.45 4.59
C CYS A 153 0.53 0.06 4.68
N ASP A 154 -0.48 0.58 3.96
CA ASP A 154 -0.88 1.99 4.07
C ASP A 154 -1.32 2.33 5.50
N GLY A 155 -2.18 1.49 6.09
CA GLY A 155 -2.68 1.66 7.46
C GLY A 155 -1.56 1.66 8.50
N ALA A 156 -0.60 0.73 8.41
CA ALA A 156 0.56 0.65 9.28
C ALA A 156 1.47 1.88 9.15
N GLY A 157 1.72 2.33 7.93
CA GLY A 157 2.49 3.56 7.69
C GLY A 157 1.84 4.78 8.32
N ARG A 158 0.52 4.91 8.16
CA ARG A 158 -0.28 6.00 8.76
C ARG A 158 -0.38 5.90 10.27
N PHE A 159 -0.49 4.69 10.82
CA PHE A 159 -0.48 4.45 12.26
C PHE A 159 0.84 4.95 12.87
N ILE A 160 1.99 4.53 12.32
CA ILE A 160 3.31 4.95 12.79
C ILE A 160 3.50 6.47 12.65
N GLY A 161 3.17 7.02 11.47
CA GLY A 161 3.26 8.46 11.20
C GLY A 161 2.32 9.31 12.09
N GLY A 162 1.12 8.81 12.35
CA GLY A 162 0.11 9.45 13.19
C GLY A 162 0.49 9.43 14.67
N VAL A 163 0.98 8.29 15.19
CA VAL A 163 1.50 8.19 16.57
C VAL A 163 2.63 9.21 16.80
N SER A 164 3.56 9.33 15.84
CA SER A 164 4.65 10.31 15.89
C SER A 164 4.15 11.76 16.08
N ARG A 165 3.00 12.10 15.51
CA ARG A 165 2.42 13.46 15.58
C ARG A 165 1.50 13.71 16.77
N CYS A 166 0.90 12.67 17.33
CA CYS A 166 -0.03 12.81 18.44
C CYS A 166 0.70 12.98 19.79
N VAL A 167 2.00 12.68 19.85
CA VAL A 167 2.78 12.72 21.09
C VAL A 167 3.74 13.93 21.10
N GLY A 168 3.43 14.92 21.93
CA GLY A 168 4.14 16.22 21.95
C GLY A 168 5.51 16.25 22.64
N SER A 169 5.87 15.22 23.41
CA SER A 169 7.16 15.12 24.12
C SER A 169 8.09 14.13 23.43
N THR A 170 9.35 14.49 23.19
CA THR A 170 10.34 13.68 22.48
C THR A 170 10.51 12.29 23.10
N TRP A 171 10.62 12.22 24.44
CA TRP A 171 10.75 10.97 25.17
C TRP A 171 9.49 10.11 25.10
N LYS A 172 8.31 10.71 25.33
CA LYS A 172 7.04 9.98 25.20
C LYS A 172 6.83 9.46 23.76
N ARG A 173 7.26 10.23 22.76
CA ARG A 173 7.18 9.85 21.35
C ARG A 173 8.09 8.67 21.03
N ALA A 174 9.32 8.65 21.57
CA ALA A 174 10.23 7.53 21.40
C ALA A 174 9.63 6.23 21.96
N PHE A 175 9.09 6.26 23.19
CA PHE A 175 8.42 5.10 23.77
C PHE A 175 7.19 4.65 22.98
N ALA A 176 6.37 5.60 22.51
CA ALA A 176 5.20 5.28 21.69
C ALA A 176 5.61 4.65 20.34
N LEU A 177 6.69 5.11 19.72
CA LEU A 177 7.21 4.55 18.47
C LEU A 177 7.86 3.18 18.66
N MET A 178 8.54 2.95 19.79
CA MET A 178 9.08 1.63 20.14
C MET A 178 7.99 0.54 20.18
N LEU A 179 6.74 0.91 20.49
CA LEU A 179 5.60 0.01 20.45
C LEU A 179 4.89 0.03 19.09
N ALA A 180 4.70 1.21 18.50
CA ALA A 180 3.93 1.38 17.28
C ALA A 180 4.59 0.75 16.05
N ILE A 181 5.93 0.79 15.97
CA ILE A 181 6.67 0.22 14.84
C ILE A 181 6.53 -1.31 14.81
N PRO A 182 6.83 -2.06 15.90
CA PRO A 182 6.59 -3.51 15.93
C PRO A 182 5.14 -3.88 15.64
N LEU A 183 4.17 -3.19 16.27
CA LEU A 183 2.74 -3.45 16.01
C LEU A 183 2.37 -3.26 14.54
N GLY A 184 2.84 -2.17 13.93
CA GLY A 184 2.63 -1.90 12.51
C GLY A 184 3.24 -2.99 11.62
N ILE A 185 4.48 -3.40 11.88
CA ILE A 185 5.14 -4.47 11.10
C ILE A 185 4.44 -5.82 11.30
N CYS A 186 4.10 -6.20 12.53
CA CYS A 186 3.37 -7.42 12.83
C CYS A 186 2.02 -7.46 12.11
N SER A 187 1.34 -6.31 12.01
CA SER A 187 0.06 -6.21 11.31
C SER A 187 0.17 -6.55 9.81
N ILE A 188 1.29 -6.18 9.17
CA ILE A 188 1.60 -6.52 7.76
C ILE A 188 1.95 -8.00 7.61
N GLY A 189 2.60 -8.59 8.63
CA GLY A 189 2.94 -10.02 8.63
C GLY A 189 1.72 -10.95 8.50
N VAL A 190 0.58 -10.55 9.07
CA VAL A 190 -0.67 -11.35 9.05
C VAL A 190 -1.16 -11.70 7.64
N PRO A 191 -1.44 -10.74 6.73
CA PRO A 191 -1.88 -11.06 5.39
C PRO A 191 -0.82 -11.83 4.60
N ILE A 192 0.47 -11.60 4.85
CA ILE A 192 1.56 -12.38 4.23
C ILE A 192 1.49 -13.84 4.68
N THR A 193 1.28 -14.09 5.98
CA THR A 193 1.10 -15.45 6.51
C THR A 193 -0.12 -16.13 5.87
N TRP A 194 -1.24 -15.43 5.67
CA TRP A 194 -2.41 -16.00 5.00
C TRP A 194 -2.13 -16.37 3.54
N VAL A 195 -1.39 -15.52 2.80
CA VAL A 195 -0.94 -15.84 1.43
C VAL A 195 -0.13 -17.12 1.44
N ILE A 196 0.92 -17.20 2.27
CA ILE A 196 1.82 -18.36 2.32
C ILE A 196 1.05 -19.63 2.68
N LEU A 197 0.25 -19.60 3.74
CA LEU A 197 -0.51 -20.79 4.18
C LEU A 197 -1.51 -21.25 3.12
N THR A 198 -2.15 -20.31 2.40
CA THR A 198 -3.06 -20.65 1.31
C THR A 198 -2.33 -21.28 0.13
N LEU A 199 -1.17 -20.72 -0.25
CA LEU A 199 -0.36 -21.27 -1.34
C LEU A 199 0.18 -22.66 -1.00
N VAL A 200 0.66 -22.87 0.22
CA VAL A 200 1.16 -24.18 0.69
C VAL A 200 0.03 -25.21 0.81
N HIS A 201 -1.18 -24.79 1.19
CA HIS A 201 -2.35 -25.66 1.16
C HIS A 201 -2.70 -26.07 -0.27
N LYS A 202 -2.76 -25.12 -1.22
CA LYS A 202 -3.05 -25.39 -2.62
C LYS A 202 -2.04 -26.31 -3.30
N SER A 203 -0.78 -26.27 -2.88
CA SER A 203 0.25 -27.18 -3.37
C SER A 203 0.19 -28.59 -2.75
N GLY A 204 -0.76 -28.85 -1.83
CA GLY A 204 -1.01 -30.17 -1.25
C GLY A 204 -0.10 -30.54 -0.08
N TYR A 205 0.77 -29.63 0.38
CA TYR A 205 1.72 -29.90 1.46
C TYR A 205 1.13 -29.72 2.86
N LEU A 206 0.06 -28.94 3.02
CA LEU A 206 -0.58 -28.68 4.31
C LEU A 206 -2.11 -28.87 4.26
N PRO A 207 -2.73 -29.26 5.40
CA PRO A 207 -4.18 -29.22 5.55
C PRO A 207 -4.71 -27.77 5.46
N PRO A 208 -6.03 -27.58 5.26
CA PRO A 208 -6.62 -26.25 5.20
C PRO A 208 -6.30 -25.42 6.44
N MET A 209 -6.12 -24.11 6.24
CA MET A 209 -5.68 -23.18 7.29
C MET A 209 -6.62 -23.22 8.50
N ASN A 210 -6.06 -23.42 9.70
CA ASN A 210 -6.83 -23.47 10.94
C ASN A 210 -7.59 -22.13 11.14
N PRO A 211 -8.89 -22.16 11.48
CA PRO A 211 -9.71 -20.98 11.75
C PRO A 211 -9.06 -19.94 12.66
N ALA A 212 -8.25 -20.36 13.64
CA ALA A 212 -7.57 -19.47 14.57
C ALA A 212 -6.62 -18.46 13.88
N PHE A 213 -6.01 -18.81 12.75
CA PHE A 213 -5.14 -17.88 12.01
C PHE A 213 -5.90 -16.69 11.43
N TRP A 214 -7.20 -16.80 11.21
CA TRP A 214 -8.02 -15.67 10.78
C TRP A 214 -8.18 -14.60 11.87
N LEU A 215 -8.08 -14.98 13.16
CA LEU A 215 -8.14 -14.05 14.28
C LEU A 215 -6.96 -13.07 14.31
N LEU A 216 -5.82 -13.43 13.70
CA LEU A 216 -4.69 -12.51 13.54
C LEU A 216 -5.10 -11.27 12.74
N GLY A 217 -6.12 -11.36 11.88
CA GLY A 217 -6.68 -10.24 11.13
C GLY A 217 -7.23 -9.13 12.00
N LEU A 218 -7.56 -9.40 13.27
CA LEU A 218 -7.96 -8.38 14.23
C LEU A 218 -6.84 -7.37 14.50
N ILE A 219 -5.58 -7.81 14.51
CA ILE A 219 -4.42 -6.92 14.70
C ILE A 219 -4.30 -5.98 13.50
N SER A 220 -4.40 -6.52 12.28
CA SER A 220 -4.39 -5.75 11.04
C SER A 220 -5.53 -4.74 10.97
N ALA A 221 -6.75 -5.17 11.30
CA ALA A 221 -7.92 -4.31 11.35
C ALA A 221 -7.74 -3.18 12.39
N ALA A 222 -7.25 -3.50 13.59
CA ALA A 222 -7.01 -2.50 14.63
C ALA A 222 -5.99 -1.45 14.20
N VAL A 223 -4.88 -1.85 13.56
CA VAL A 223 -3.86 -0.90 13.08
C VAL A 223 -4.41 0.01 11.98
N VAL A 224 -5.14 -0.55 11.00
CA VAL A 224 -5.76 0.22 9.92
C VAL A 224 -6.79 1.21 10.47
N VAL A 225 -7.68 0.75 11.34
CA VAL A 225 -8.72 1.58 11.95
C VAL A 225 -8.12 2.68 12.84
N ALA A 226 -7.07 2.37 13.61
CA ALA A 226 -6.37 3.35 14.44
C ALA A 226 -5.59 4.39 13.61
N GLY A 227 -5.11 4.02 12.42
CA GLY A 227 -4.44 4.94 11.50
C GLY A 227 -5.30 6.15 11.13
N TRP A 228 -6.62 5.97 10.94
CA TRP A 228 -7.55 7.03 10.57
C TRP A 228 -7.64 8.18 11.59
N PRO A 229 -8.07 7.96 12.85
CA PRO A 229 -8.18 9.03 13.84
C PRO A 229 -6.83 9.66 14.12
N LEU A 230 -5.74 8.89 14.17
CA LEU A 230 -4.39 9.43 14.39
C LEU A 230 -3.93 10.37 13.26
N THR A 231 -4.28 10.02 12.01
CA THR A 231 -4.02 10.87 10.85
C THR A 231 -4.81 12.17 10.91
N ALA A 232 -6.05 12.13 11.41
CA ALA A 232 -6.92 13.29 11.55
C ALA A 232 -6.60 14.19 12.77
N SER A 233 -6.14 13.60 13.88
CA SER A 233 -5.96 14.29 15.17
C SER A 233 -4.55 14.82 15.44
N GLY A 234 -3.54 14.36 14.69
CA GLY A 234 -2.14 14.69 14.96
C GLY A 234 -1.84 16.19 15.01
N HIS A 235 -1.03 16.62 15.98
CA HIS A 235 -0.66 18.03 16.14
C HIS A 235 -0.04 18.58 14.85
N ILE A 236 -0.67 19.62 14.29
CA ILE A 236 -0.12 20.42 13.20
C ILE A 236 0.60 21.59 13.88
N ARG A 237 1.87 21.41 14.27
CA ARG A 237 2.67 22.56 14.69
C ARG A 237 2.94 23.42 13.46
N ARG A 238 2.37 24.62 13.42
CA ARG A 238 2.82 25.70 12.53
C ARG A 238 4.32 25.86 12.74
N VAL A 239 5.07 25.92 11.65
CA VAL A 239 6.47 26.36 11.72
C VAL A 239 6.40 27.80 12.22
N GLY A 240 6.91 28.04 13.43
CA GLY A 240 7.24 29.36 13.95
C GLY A 240 8.75 29.46 13.96
#